data_AF-X1E973-F1
#
_entry.id   AF-X1E973-F1
#
_cell.length_a   1.000
_cell.length_b   1.000
_cell.length_c   1.000
_cell.angle_alpha   90.00
_cell.angle_beta   90.00
_cell.angle_gamma   90.00
#
_symmetry.space_group_name_H-M   'P 1'
#
loop_
_entity.id
_entity.type
_entity.pdbx_description
1 polymer ?
#
loop_
_entity_poly.entity_id
_entity_poly.type
_entity_poly.pdbx_seq_one_letter_code
_entity_poly.pdbx_strand_id
1 'polypeptide(L)'
;MNRELLRYRASLVKIQTGIKNKIHTILAKNNIAHGYSDLFGKEGMIFLRSLPLADNYKIALEGYLSILDNVRREIRVASKRIQKLADADRDSTLPMTIPGMGCYSVLLTKDKK
;
A
#
# COMPACT_ATOMS: atom_id res chain seq x y z
N MET A 1 -15.49 -14.79 10.55
CA MET A 1 -14.61 -13.70 10.00
C MET A 1 -14.01 -12.76 11.07
N ASN A 2 -12.67 -12.71 11.19
CA ASN A 2 -11.94 -11.88 12.18
C ASN A 2 -11.82 -10.40 11.74
N ARG A 3 -12.68 -9.52 12.29
CA ARG A 3 -12.73 -8.08 11.96
C ARG A 3 -11.40 -7.36 12.25
N GLU A 4 -10.65 -7.77 13.27
CA GLU A 4 -9.40 -7.12 13.65
C GLU A 4 -8.30 -7.30 12.60
N LEU A 5 -8.22 -8.49 11.98
CA LEU A 5 -7.25 -8.75 10.92
C LEU A 5 -7.54 -7.91 9.66
N LEU A 6 -8.81 -7.67 9.35
CA LEU A 6 -9.23 -6.78 8.27
C LEU A 6 -8.84 -5.32 8.58
N ARG A 7 -9.05 -4.86 9.82
CA ARG A 7 -8.64 -3.52 10.27
C ARG A 7 -7.13 -3.34 10.21
N TYR A 8 -6.36 -4.36 10.63
CA TYR A 8 -4.91 -4.37 10.54
C TYR A 8 -4.44 -4.20 9.08
N ARG A 9 -4.98 -5.00 8.14
CA ARG A 9 -4.65 -4.86 6.72
C ARG A 9 -4.99 -3.46 6.19
N ALA A 10 -6.15 -2.92 6.55
CA ALA A 10 -6.58 -1.59 6.13
C ALA A 10 -5.63 -0.49 6.67
N SER A 11 -5.15 -0.64 7.91
CA SER A 11 -4.14 0.26 8.49
C SER A 11 -2.83 0.23 7.69
N LEU A 12 -2.34 -0.96 7.34
CA LEU A 12 -1.13 -1.10 6.52
C LEU A 12 -1.27 -0.44 5.14
N VAL A 13 -2.44 -0.56 4.50
CA VAL A 13 -2.71 0.11 3.20
C VAL A 13 -2.70 1.64 3.35
N LYS A 14 -3.20 2.18 4.46
CA LYS A 14 -3.10 3.62 4.74
C LYS A 14 -1.65 4.06 4.91
N ILE A 15 -0.85 3.30 5.65
CA ILE A 15 0.59 3.56 5.82
C ILE A 15 1.29 3.53 4.46
N GLN A 16 1.01 2.52 3.62
CA GLN A 16 1.54 2.41 2.27
C GLN A 16 1.24 3.66 1.44
N THR A 17 0.00 4.13 1.47
CA THR A 17 -0.45 5.33 0.74
C THR A 17 0.29 6.58 1.24
N GLY A 18 0.44 6.73 2.56
CA GLY A 18 1.20 7.82 3.16
C GLY A 18 2.66 7.85 2.72
N ILE A 19 3.32 6.69 2.63
CA ILE A 19 4.71 6.59 2.17
C ILE A 19 4.83 6.97 0.68
N LYS A 20 3.93 6.46 -0.17
CA LYS A 20 3.88 6.82 -1.59
C LYS A 20 3.72 8.33 -1.79
N ASN A 21 2.82 8.96 -1.02
CA ASN A 21 2.62 10.40 -1.08
C ASN A 21 3.88 11.17 -0.69
N LYS A 22 4.62 10.72 0.33
CA LYS A 22 5.91 11.33 0.72
C LYS A 22 6.95 11.23 -0.39
N ILE A 23 7.02 10.09 -1.09
CA ILE A 23 7.89 9.91 -2.26
C ILE A 23 7.48 10.88 -3.37
N HIS A 24 6.19 11.00 -3.69
CA HIS A 24 5.70 12.00 -4.66
C HIS A 24 6.05 13.44 -4.24
N THR A 25 5.98 13.80 -2.95
CA THR A 25 6.41 15.11 -2.47
C THR A 25 7.91 15.35 -2.70
N ILE A 26 8.77 14.35 -2.50
CA ILE A 26 10.21 14.47 -2.79
C ILE A 26 10.42 14.74 -4.29
N LEU A 27 9.73 14.00 -5.16
CA LEU A 27 9.83 14.20 -6.61
C LEU A 27 9.36 15.61 -7.01
N ALA A 28 8.21 16.04 -6.50
CA ALA A 28 7.68 17.37 -6.76
C ALA A 28 8.62 18.49 -6.29
N LYS A 29 9.23 18.35 -5.11
CA LYS A 29 10.21 19.32 -4.59
C LYS A 29 11.48 19.43 -5.43
N ASN A 30 11.84 18.37 -6.14
CA ASN A 30 13.00 18.34 -7.03
C ASN A 30 12.62 18.58 -8.50
N ASN A 31 11.37 18.99 -8.78
CA ASN A 31 10.82 19.20 -10.14
C ASN A 31 10.98 17.97 -11.06
N ILE A 32 10.87 16.76 -10.49
CA ILE A 32 11.00 15.50 -11.21
C ILE A 32 9.61 15.04 -11.64
N ALA A 33 9.31 15.19 -12.93
CA ALA A 33 8.15 14.58 -13.56
C ALA A 33 8.46 13.14 -13.98
N HIS A 34 7.44 12.28 -14.00
CA HIS A 34 7.59 10.89 -14.43
C HIS A 34 6.40 10.44 -15.29
N GLY A 35 6.67 9.66 -16.34
CA GLY A 35 5.65 9.11 -17.25
C GLY A 35 5.20 7.68 -16.91
N TYR A 36 5.67 7.11 -15.80
CA TYR A 36 5.35 5.72 -15.44
C TYR A 36 3.89 5.54 -15.04
N SER A 37 3.21 4.57 -15.66
CA SER A 37 1.87 4.12 -15.25
C SER A 37 1.88 3.49 -13.84
N ASP A 38 2.96 2.80 -13.47
CA ASP A 38 3.23 2.35 -12.10
C ASP A 38 4.64 2.75 -11.66
N LEU A 39 4.74 3.92 -11.02
CA LEU A 39 5.99 4.43 -10.45
C LEU A 39 6.60 3.48 -9.41
N PHE A 40 5.78 2.68 -8.74
CA PHE A 40 6.26 1.77 -7.69
C PHE A 40 6.36 0.32 -8.18
N GLY A 41 6.29 0.11 -9.49
CA GLY A 41 6.58 -1.14 -10.18
C GLY A 41 8.09 -1.35 -10.37
N LYS A 42 8.49 -2.39 -11.10
CA LYS A 42 9.92 -2.72 -11.29
C LYS A 42 10.69 -1.56 -11.95
N GLU A 43 10.23 -1.10 -13.10
CA GLU A 43 10.88 -0.01 -13.85
C GLU A 43 10.89 1.32 -13.09
N GLY A 44 9.77 1.67 -12.46
CA GLY A 44 9.68 2.88 -11.66
C GLY A 44 10.58 2.85 -10.41
N MET A 45 10.77 1.68 -9.79
CA MET A 45 11.72 1.52 -8.69
C MET A 45 13.17 1.68 -9.13
N ILE A 46 13.53 1.20 -10.33
CA ILE A 46 14.86 1.42 -10.90
C ILE A 46 15.07 2.92 -11.12
N PHE A 47 14.09 3.59 -11.75
CA PHE A 47 14.10 5.03 -11.94
C PHE A 47 14.28 5.81 -10.63
N LEU A 48 13.49 5.51 -9.60
CA LEU A 48 13.57 6.18 -8.31
C LEU A 48 14.96 6.06 -7.68
N ARG A 49 15.63 4.92 -7.86
CA ARG A 49 16.99 4.67 -7.34
C ARG A 49 18.08 5.33 -8.18
N SER A 50 17.84 5.57 -9.47
CA SER A 50 18.80 6.21 -10.37
C SER A 50 18.72 7.75 -10.38
N LEU A 51 17.77 8.35 -9.66
CA LEU A 51 17.59 9.81 -9.67
C LEU A 51 18.80 10.54 -9.06
N PRO A 52 19.34 11.56 -9.76
CA PRO A 52 20.40 12.40 -9.24
C PRO A 52 19.81 13.41 -8.24
N LEU A 53 19.60 12.96 -7.00
CA LEU A 53 19.12 13.77 -5.88
C LEU A 53 20.28 14.19 -4.98
N ALA A 54 20.14 15.35 -4.33
CA ALA A 54 21.04 15.73 -3.25
C ALA A 54 21.00 14.66 -2.12
N ASP A 55 22.12 14.46 -1.43
CA ASP A 55 22.31 13.35 -0.49
C ASP A 55 21.19 13.23 0.55
N ASN A 56 20.72 14.35 1.09
CA ASN A 56 19.61 14.36 2.06
C ASN A 56 18.31 13.78 1.49
N TYR A 57 17.98 14.10 0.23
CA TYR A 57 16.79 13.56 -0.44
C TYR A 57 16.99 12.11 -0.86
N LYS A 58 18.21 11.74 -1.25
CA LYS A 58 18.55 10.36 -1.61
C LYS A 58 18.40 9.40 -0.41
N ILE A 59 18.97 9.77 0.74
CA ILE A 59 18.84 9.00 1.99
C ILE A 59 17.37 8.86 2.37
N ALA A 60 16.60 9.95 2.33
CA ALA A 60 15.17 9.93 2.64
C ALA A 60 14.39 9.04 1.66
N LEU A 61 14.67 9.14 0.36
CA LEU A 61 14.01 8.35 -0.67
C LEU A 61 14.30 6.86 -0.49
N GLU A 62 15.58 6.47 -0.34
CA GLU A 62 15.97 5.08 -0.10
C GLU A 62 15.31 4.50 1.16
N GLY A 63 15.25 5.30 2.24
CA GLY A 63 14.54 4.92 3.46
C GLY A 63 13.05 4.68 3.22
N TYR A 64 12.37 5.59 2.52
CA TYR A 64 10.96 5.42 2.19
C TYR A 64 10.70 4.21 1.28
N LEU A 65 11.58 3.93 0.32
CA LEU A 65 11.47 2.76 -0.55
C LEU A 65 11.61 1.46 0.26
N SER A 66 12.55 1.39 1.20
CA SER A 66 12.73 0.25 2.10
C SER A 66 11.49 0.00 2.97
N ILE A 67 10.94 1.06 3.58
CA ILE A 67 9.71 0.95 4.38
C ILE A 67 8.53 0.52 3.51
N LEU A 68 8.41 1.06 2.30
CA LEU A 68 7.34 0.70 1.36
C LEU A 68 7.36 -0.79 1.01
N ASP A 69 8.56 -1.37 0.80
CA ASP A 69 8.71 -2.80 0.53
C ASP A 69 8.36 -3.67 1.73
N ASN A 70 8.73 -3.24 2.95
CA ASN A 70 8.34 -3.93 4.18
C ASN A 70 6.82 -3.90 4.39
N VAL A 71 6.19 -2.74 4.23
CA VAL A 71 4.73 -2.61 4.36
C VAL A 71 4.01 -3.45 3.29
N ARG A 72 4.52 -3.49 2.05
CA ARG A 72 4.00 -4.36 0.99
C ARG A 72 4.07 -5.83 1.37
N ARG A 73 5.18 -6.27 1.98
CA ARG A 73 5.33 -7.64 2.47
C ARG A 73 4.30 -7.97 3.55
N GLU A 74 4.15 -7.11 4.55
CA GLU A 74 3.18 -7.29 5.63
C GLU A 74 1.74 -7.34 5.13
N ILE A 75 1.37 -6.48 4.17
CA ILE A 75 0.05 -6.52 3.52
C ILE A 75 -0.19 -7.88 2.88
N ARG A 76 0.79 -8.44 2.15
CA ARG A 76 0.66 -9.77 1.52
C ARG A 76 0.49 -10.87 2.56
N VAL A 77 1.23 -10.81 3.67
CA VAL A 77 1.11 -11.79 4.77
C VAL A 77 -0.28 -11.71 5.40
N ALA A 78 -0.76 -10.50 5.71
CA ALA A 78 -2.10 -10.27 6.26
C ALA A 78 -3.19 -10.78 5.29
N SER A 79 -3.08 -10.46 4.00
CA SER A 79 -4.02 -10.94 2.98
C SER A 79 -4.05 -12.47 2.88
N LYS A 80 -2.90 -13.13 2.90
CA LYS A 80 -2.83 -14.61 2.90
C LYS A 80 -3.50 -15.22 4.12
N ARG A 81 -3.34 -14.62 5.31
CA ARG A 81 -4.01 -15.08 6.54
C ARG A 81 -5.52 -14.89 6.48
N ILE A 82 -5.99 -13.76 5.94
CA ILE A 82 -7.41 -13.50 5.72
C ILE A 82 -8.00 -14.54 4.76
N GLN A 83 -7.32 -14.83 3.65
CA GLN A 83 -7.76 -15.81 2.66
C GLN A 83 -7.88 -17.21 3.28
N LYS A 84 -6.84 -17.67 4.00
CA LYS A 84 -6.89 -18.98 4.69
C LYS A 84 -8.04 -19.08 5.69
N LEU A 85 -8.34 -17.99 6.40
CA LEU A 85 -9.47 -17.97 7.33
C LEU A 85 -10.81 -18.04 6.58
N ALA A 86 -10.95 -17.34 5.45
CA ALA A 86 -12.15 -17.37 4.62
C ALA A 86 -12.38 -18.74 3.96
N ASP A 87 -11.31 -19.41 3.50
CA ASP A 87 -11.39 -20.73 2.86
C ASP A 87 -11.79 -21.84 3.87
N ALA A 88 -11.45 -21.68 5.16
CA ALA A 88 -11.83 -22.58 6.23
C ALA A 88 -13.29 -22.36 6.70
N ASP A 89 -13.80 -21.13 6.56
CA ASP A 89 -15.13 -20.67 7.01
C ASP A 89 -16.15 -20.85 5.85
N ARG A 90 -16.23 -22.07 5.31
CA ARG A 90 -16.82 -22.52 4.02
C ARG A 90 -18.26 -22.09 3.65
N ASP A 91 -18.83 -21.09 4.33
CA ASP A 91 -20.11 -20.42 4.04
C ASP A 91 -19.97 -18.92 3.68
N SER A 92 -18.79 -18.31 3.75
CA SER A 92 -18.62 -16.91 3.33
C SER A 92 -18.12 -16.78 1.89
N THR A 93 -19.00 -17.04 0.91
CA THR A 93 -18.80 -16.57 -0.48
C THR A 93 -18.88 -15.05 -0.52
N LEU A 94 -17.76 -14.36 -0.24
CA LEU A 94 -17.59 -12.98 -0.66
C LEU A 94 -16.25 -12.89 -1.41
N PRO A 95 -16.25 -12.56 -2.72
CA PRO A 95 -15.01 -12.29 -3.44
C PRO A 95 -14.37 -11.07 -2.78
N MET A 96 -13.31 -11.31 -2.00
CA MET A 96 -12.51 -10.25 -1.40
C MET A 96 -11.64 -9.64 -2.50
N THR A 97 -12.26 -8.86 -3.37
CA THR A 97 -11.56 -8.05 -4.37
C THR A 97 -10.62 -7.10 -3.64
N ILE A 98 -9.33 -7.35 -3.72
CA ILE A 98 -8.28 -6.40 -3.36
C ILE A 98 -7.36 -6.33 -4.58
N PRO A 99 -7.35 -5.20 -5.29
CA PRO A 99 -6.14 -4.37 -5.21
C PRO A 99 -6.41 -2.87 -5.31
N GLY A 100 -5.88 -2.10 -4.36
CA GLY A 100 -5.61 -0.67 -4.56
C GLY A 100 -6.84 0.22 -4.81
N MET A 101 -7.35 0.81 -3.74
CA MET A 101 -8.39 1.88 -3.74
C MET A 101 -9.83 1.47 -4.06
N GLY A 102 -10.74 2.02 -3.24
CA GLY A 102 -12.18 2.05 -3.49
C GLY A 102 -13.00 1.07 -2.66
N CYS A 103 -14.01 1.58 -1.96
CA CYS A 103 -15.10 0.81 -1.32
C CYS A 103 -14.83 0.17 0.06
N TYR A 104 -14.26 0.91 1.02
CA TYR A 104 -14.47 0.59 2.46
C TYR A 104 -15.53 1.48 3.12
N SER A 105 -16.20 2.38 2.39
CA SER A 105 -17.16 3.33 2.94
C SER A 105 -18.59 2.78 3.11
N VAL A 106 -18.96 1.64 2.53
CA VAL A 106 -20.37 1.20 2.54
C VAL A 106 -20.73 0.28 3.72
N LEU A 107 -19.76 -0.42 4.31
CA LEU A 107 -20.05 -1.42 5.36
C LEU A 107 -19.95 -0.89 6.80
N LEU A 108 -19.54 0.36 7.01
CA LEU A 108 -19.50 0.99 8.34
C LEU A 108 -20.72 1.85 8.67
N THR A 109 -21.70 1.97 7.77
CA THR A 109 -22.91 2.80 7.96
C THR A 109 -24.17 1.98 8.26
N LYS A 110 -24.06 0.68 8.56
CA LYS A 110 -25.18 -0.16 8.99
C LYS A 110 -25.17 -0.50 10.48
N ASP A 111 -24.78 0.45 11.32
CA ASP A 111 -24.86 0.32 12.80
C ASP A 111 -25.67 1.47 13.44
N LYS A 112 -26.65 2.03 12.71
CA LYS A 112 -27.72 2.85 13.32
C LYS A 112 -29.07 2.64 12.63
N LYS A 113 -29.81 1.65 13.09
CA LYS A 113 -31.27 1.78 13.25
C LYS A 113 -31.75 0.82 14.34
#